data_AF-A0A410YFF9-F1
#
_entry.id   AF-A0A410YFF9-F1
#
_cell.length_a   1.000
_cell.length_b   1.000
_cell.length_c   1.000
_cell.angle_alpha   90.00
_cell.angle_beta   90.00
_cell.angle_gamma   90.00
#
_symmetry.space_group_name_H-M   'P 1'
#
loop_
_entity.id
_entity.type
_entity.pdbx_description
1 polymer ?
#
loop_
_entity_poly.entity_id
_entity_poly.type
_entity_poly.pdbx_seq_one_letter_code
_entity_poly.pdbx_strand_id
1 'polypeptide(L)'
;MDSLETGTLNAARRMKALARNGYEQEDLGSVARDVAALWERSLKAADLNWTGKHLFAITQLIQAADWQGAASLDVIRQAANADKHDASPNHEYDELLSALNALGSSLDTLAEVTPGLLNELPATLRVRRLVCAVYEVFHAGETIYSFLAADETDSWRTADGLDEFQVENRHTSEIETQLAALSSYTLNPAGLDDLKKSLLESDSELWQIMRMDASYQQIHDILAPYQHKLPLLPGLHREDEEGNVVATIAQALIAGASPVVGPRSPVHITSVRAALLAVFAQVPSRLKPLRVDRCTPQEYRSLARNCVAFDDALGVMVTDRGVLLIRTGR
;
A
#
# COMPACT_ATOMS: atom_id res chain seq x y z
N MET A 1 -12.19 3.83 12.07
CA MET A 1 -11.51 2.88 12.97
C MET A 1 -10.39 2.13 12.25
N ASP A 2 -10.65 1.57 11.06
CA ASP A 2 -9.71 0.75 10.25
C ASP A 2 -8.34 1.40 9.99
N SER A 3 -8.27 2.71 9.79
CA SER A 3 -7.01 3.42 9.55
C SER A 3 -6.12 3.54 10.79
N LEU A 4 -6.74 3.66 11.98
CA LEU A 4 -6.02 3.74 13.25
C LEU A 4 -5.52 2.37 13.67
N GLU A 5 -6.33 1.34 13.46
CA GLU A 5 -5.96 -0.06 13.65
C GLU A 5 -4.83 -0.48 12.72
N THR A 6 -5.00 -0.27 11.41
CA THR A 6 -3.99 -0.60 10.41
C THR A 6 -2.68 0.13 10.68
N GLY A 7 -2.74 1.42 11.02
CA GLY A 7 -1.54 2.20 11.36
C GLY A 7 -0.82 1.71 12.62
N THR A 8 -1.58 1.34 13.66
CA THR A 8 -1.01 0.77 14.91
C THR A 8 -0.40 -0.61 14.65
N LEU A 9 -1.06 -1.46 13.86
CA LEU A 9 -0.54 -2.77 13.47
C LEU A 9 0.70 -2.66 12.57
N ASN A 10 0.75 -1.68 11.66
CA ASN A 10 1.91 -1.44 10.81
C ASN A 10 3.11 -0.97 11.64
N ALA A 11 2.91 -0.13 12.64
CA ALA A 11 3.98 0.24 13.57
C ALA A 11 4.50 -0.96 14.37
N ALA A 12 3.61 -1.83 14.86
CA ALA A 12 4.01 -3.08 15.51
C ALA A 12 4.81 -4.00 14.58
N ARG A 13 4.46 -4.05 13.28
CA ARG A 13 5.23 -4.77 12.27
C ARG A 13 6.60 -4.14 12.02
N ARG A 14 6.70 -2.81 11.93
CA ARG A 14 7.97 -2.06 11.82
C ARG A 14 8.89 -2.37 13.00
N MET A 15 8.36 -2.34 14.22
CA MET A 15 9.10 -2.76 15.43
C MET A 15 9.60 -4.21 15.32
N LYS A 16 8.75 -5.16 14.90
CA LYS A 16 9.19 -6.56 14.71
C LYS A 16 10.28 -6.72 13.63
N ALA A 17 10.30 -5.86 12.61
CA ALA A 17 11.34 -5.85 11.59
C ALA A 17 12.67 -5.28 12.15
N LEU A 18 12.61 -4.21 12.94
CA LEU A 18 13.77 -3.62 13.62
C LEU A 18 14.51 -4.66 14.49
N ALA A 19 13.79 -5.47 15.29
CA ALA A 19 14.43 -6.53 16.09
C ALA A 19 15.15 -7.60 15.27
N ARG A 20 14.72 -7.84 14.02
CA ARG A 20 15.36 -8.83 13.13
C ARG A 20 16.58 -8.27 12.41
N ASN A 21 16.56 -6.97 12.12
CA ASN A 21 17.56 -6.31 11.30
C ASN A 21 18.64 -5.57 12.13
N GLY A 22 18.43 -5.45 13.44
CA GLY A 22 19.17 -4.51 14.28
C GLY A 22 18.55 -3.12 14.22
N TYR A 23 18.65 -2.37 15.32
CA TYR A 23 18.04 -1.04 15.45
C TYR A 23 18.86 -0.15 16.37
N GLU A 24 18.72 1.16 16.17
CA GLU A 24 19.19 2.21 17.07
C GLU A 24 18.01 2.82 17.85
N GLN A 25 18.32 3.60 18.90
CA GLN A 25 17.28 4.26 19.72
C GLN A 25 16.44 5.26 18.90
N GLU A 26 17.05 5.89 17.89
CA GLU A 26 16.36 6.81 16.97
C GLU A 26 15.29 6.10 16.13
N ASP A 27 15.53 4.84 15.72
CA ASP A 27 14.54 4.05 14.98
C ASP A 27 13.28 3.80 15.83
N LEU A 28 13.46 3.51 17.12
CA LEU A 28 12.37 3.32 18.08
C LEU A 28 11.61 4.62 18.32
N GLY A 29 12.34 5.73 18.49
CA GLY A 29 11.78 7.07 18.65
C GLY A 29 10.96 7.50 17.43
N SER A 30 11.44 7.21 16.21
CA SER A 30 10.74 7.48 14.96
C SER A 30 9.39 6.74 14.89
N VAL A 31 9.36 5.45 15.20
CA VAL A 31 8.11 4.67 15.25
C VAL A 31 7.15 5.24 16.32
N ALA A 32 7.66 5.59 17.50
CA ALA A 32 6.85 6.19 18.56
C ALA A 32 6.22 7.53 18.13
N ARG A 33 6.99 8.40 17.45
CA ARG A 33 6.52 9.69 16.93
C ARG A 33 5.41 9.53 15.88
N ASP A 34 5.59 8.61 14.94
CA ASP A 34 4.60 8.34 13.89
C ASP A 34 3.28 7.86 14.47
N VAL A 35 3.35 6.94 15.43
CA VAL A 35 2.16 6.39 16.10
C VAL A 35 1.50 7.45 16.97
N ALA A 36 2.26 8.19 17.78
CA ALA A 36 1.73 9.27 18.59
C ALA A 36 0.99 10.32 17.72
N ALA A 37 1.58 10.71 16.58
CA ALA A 37 0.96 11.63 15.65
C ALA A 37 -0.28 11.05 14.98
N LEU A 38 -0.29 9.75 14.63
CA LEU A 38 -1.47 9.06 14.12
C LEU A 38 -2.62 9.07 15.14
N TRP A 39 -2.33 8.69 16.38
CA TRP A 39 -3.30 8.65 17.48
C TRP A 39 -3.83 10.05 17.80
N GLU A 40 -2.96 11.04 17.97
CA GLU A 40 -3.37 12.42 18.25
C GLU A 40 -4.31 12.98 17.17
N ARG A 41 -3.98 12.73 15.89
CA ARG A 41 -4.83 13.16 14.77
C ARG A 41 -6.16 12.44 14.75
N SER A 42 -6.16 11.11 14.92
CA SER A 42 -7.37 10.29 14.85
C SER A 42 -8.33 10.59 16.01
N LEU A 43 -7.77 10.85 17.19
CA LEU A 43 -8.54 11.25 18.36
C LEU A 43 -9.15 12.65 18.14
N LYS A 44 -8.36 13.65 17.73
CA LYS A 44 -8.88 15.00 17.42
C LYS A 44 -9.95 15.00 16.33
N ALA A 45 -9.87 14.06 15.39
CA ALA A 45 -10.86 13.86 14.34
C ALA A 45 -12.20 13.38 14.88
N ALA A 46 -12.16 12.56 15.93
CA ALA A 46 -13.32 11.89 16.49
C ALA A 46 -14.18 12.81 17.36
N ASP A 47 -13.58 13.82 18.01
CA ASP A 47 -14.30 14.78 18.84
C ASP A 47 -13.71 16.20 18.70
N LEU A 48 -14.56 17.15 18.28
CA LEU A 48 -14.21 18.56 18.19
C LEU A 48 -13.75 19.16 19.53
N ASN A 49 -14.19 18.61 20.67
CA ASN A 49 -13.76 19.02 22.01
C ASN A 49 -12.26 18.76 22.27
N TRP A 50 -11.63 17.92 21.44
CA TRP A 50 -10.21 17.63 21.54
C TRP A 50 -9.37 18.47 20.58
N THR A 51 -10.01 19.22 19.70
CA THR A 51 -9.36 20.20 18.81
C THR A 51 -8.58 21.21 19.65
N GLY A 52 -7.26 21.29 19.45
CA GLY A 52 -6.36 22.17 20.22
C GLY A 52 -5.73 21.55 21.48
N LYS A 53 -6.10 20.33 21.88
CA LYS A 53 -5.41 19.60 22.97
C LYS A 53 -4.23 18.81 22.42
N HIS A 54 -3.12 18.75 23.13
CA HIS A 54 -2.01 17.83 22.81
C HIS A 54 -2.35 16.40 23.23
N LEU A 55 -1.67 15.40 22.65
CA LEU A 55 -1.91 13.98 22.97
C LEU A 55 -1.91 13.71 24.48
N PHE A 56 -1.00 14.32 25.24
CA PHE A 56 -0.99 14.23 26.71
C PHE A 56 -2.35 14.54 27.36
N ALA A 57 -2.95 15.67 27.01
CA ALA A 57 -4.22 16.10 27.60
C ALA A 57 -5.37 15.19 27.14
N ILE A 58 -5.30 14.64 25.94
CA ILE A 58 -6.28 13.66 25.42
C ILE A 58 -6.15 12.34 26.18
N THR A 59 -4.92 11.84 26.38
CA THR A 59 -4.65 10.62 27.16
C THR A 59 -5.19 10.71 28.58
N GLN A 60 -5.02 11.86 29.25
CA GLN A 60 -5.57 12.08 30.61
C GLN A 60 -7.10 12.04 30.64
N LEU A 61 -7.77 12.57 29.61
CA LEU A 61 -9.23 12.54 29.53
C LEU A 61 -9.75 11.12 29.29
N ILE A 62 -9.07 10.37 28.41
CA ILE A 62 -9.44 8.98 28.11
C ILE A 62 -9.13 8.06 29.30
N GLN A 63 -8.05 8.33 30.05
CA GLN A 63 -7.74 7.65 31.31
C GLN A 63 -8.80 7.93 32.39
N ALA A 64 -9.28 9.17 32.49
CA ALA A 64 -10.37 9.53 33.41
C ALA A 64 -11.71 8.86 33.03
N ALA A 65 -11.86 8.47 31.76
CA ALA A 65 -12.97 7.66 31.26
C ALA A 65 -12.76 6.14 31.45
N ASP A 66 -11.71 5.73 32.17
CA ASP A 66 -11.36 4.35 32.54
C ASP A 66 -11.10 3.41 31.34
N TRP A 67 -10.64 3.96 30.21
CA TRP A 67 -10.25 3.14 29.07
C TRP A 67 -8.89 2.47 29.31
N GLN A 68 -8.87 1.14 29.26
CA GLN A 68 -7.70 0.31 29.58
C GLN A 68 -6.48 0.57 28.67
N GLY A 69 -6.72 1.02 27.43
CA GLY A 69 -5.64 1.35 26.50
C GLY A 69 -4.88 2.65 26.83
N ALA A 70 -5.35 3.45 27.80
CA ALA A 70 -4.74 4.75 28.10
C ALA A 70 -3.29 4.64 28.61
N ALA A 71 -2.97 3.59 29.38
CA ALA A 71 -1.61 3.35 29.86
C ALA A 71 -0.64 3.09 28.69
N SER A 72 -1.05 2.27 27.73
CA SER A 72 -0.26 1.99 26.52
C SER A 72 -0.11 3.22 25.64
N LEU A 73 -1.15 4.05 25.54
CA LEU A 73 -1.06 5.33 24.84
C LEU A 73 -0.08 6.30 25.52
N ASP A 74 -0.01 6.27 26.86
CA ASP A 74 0.95 7.07 27.61
C ASP A 74 2.40 6.62 27.37
N VAL A 75 2.67 5.32 27.29
CA VAL A 75 3.99 4.78 26.92
C VAL A 75 4.43 5.30 25.55
N ILE A 76 3.58 5.20 24.52
CA ILE A 76 3.89 5.71 23.17
C ILE A 76 4.16 7.21 23.19
N ARG A 77 3.34 7.98 23.94
CA ARG A 77 3.50 9.43 24.09
C ARG A 77 4.82 9.78 24.80
N GLN A 78 5.17 9.09 25.87
CA GLN A 78 6.42 9.31 26.61
C GLN A 78 7.62 9.04 25.69
N ALA A 79 7.60 7.92 24.95
CA ALA A 79 8.62 7.60 23.97
C ALA A 79 8.73 8.69 22.89
N ALA A 80 7.62 9.13 22.30
CA ALA A 80 7.62 10.19 21.29
C ALA A 80 8.14 11.56 21.79
N ASN A 81 8.08 11.81 23.11
CA ASN A 81 8.52 13.07 23.72
C ASN A 81 9.95 13.02 24.28
N ALA A 82 10.46 11.86 24.71
CA ALA A 82 11.82 11.76 25.26
C ALA A 82 12.87 12.15 24.19
N ASP A 83 12.62 11.81 22.93
CA ASP A 83 13.44 12.19 21.77
C ASP A 83 13.53 13.71 21.53
N LYS A 84 12.59 14.50 22.06
CA LYS A 84 12.59 15.97 21.92
C LYS A 84 13.37 16.71 23.01
N HIS A 85 13.62 16.07 24.15
CA HIS A 85 14.09 16.74 25.36
C HIS A 85 15.27 16.05 26.06
N ASP A 86 15.52 14.76 25.81
CA ASP A 86 16.61 14.00 26.43
C ASP A 86 17.70 13.61 25.43
N ALA A 87 18.96 13.80 25.83
CA ALA A 87 20.14 13.48 25.02
C ALA A 87 20.45 11.97 24.92
N SER A 88 19.66 11.12 25.57
CA SER A 88 19.80 9.66 25.54
C SER A 88 18.42 9.02 25.78
N PRO A 89 17.59 8.92 24.73
CA PRO A 89 16.29 8.29 24.83
C PRO A 89 16.50 6.82 25.17
N ASN A 90 16.04 6.40 26.35
CA ASN A 90 16.15 5.02 26.80
C ASN A 90 14.84 4.29 26.46
N HIS A 91 14.51 4.23 25.17
CA HIS A 91 13.29 3.54 24.73
C HIS A 91 13.50 2.03 24.81
N GLU A 92 12.71 1.36 25.64
CA GLU A 92 12.72 -0.09 25.70
C GLU A 92 11.85 -0.65 24.58
N TYR A 93 12.50 -1.36 23.66
CA TYR A 93 11.85 -2.03 22.52
C TYR A 93 10.63 -2.84 22.94
N ASP A 94 10.79 -3.68 23.98
CA ASP A 94 9.75 -4.59 24.46
C ASP A 94 8.56 -3.83 25.05
N GLU A 95 8.82 -2.70 25.72
CA GLU A 95 7.79 -1.85 26.30
C GLU A 95 6.96 -1.17 25.19
N LEU A 96 7.63 -0.60 24.18
CA LEU A 96 6.96 0.05 23.06
C LEU A 96 6.17 -0.97 22.21
N LEU A 97 6.76 -2.13 21.91
CA LEU A 97 6.07 -3.18 21.16
C LEU A 97 4.87 -3.73 21.93
N SER A 98 4.99 -3.92 23.25
CA SER A 98 3.88 -4.36 24.10
C SER A 98 2.76 -3.34 24.13
N ALA A 99 3.09 -2.05 24.23
CA ALA A 99 2.13 -0.97 24.17
C ALA A 99 1.40 -0.92 22.80
N LEU A 100 2.11 -1.07 21.69
CA LEU A 100 1.49 -1.12 20.35
C LEU A 100 0.54 -2.31 20.19
N ASN A 101 0.93 -3.50 20.65
CA ASN A 101 0.06 -4.67 20.60
C ASN A 101 -1.19 -4.47 21.46
N ALA A 102 -1.03 -3.95 22.68
CA ALA A 102 -2.14 -3.68 23.60
C ALA A 102 -3.12 -2.63 23.04
N LEU A 103 -2.59 -1.56 22.42
CA LEU A 103 -3.39 -0.56 21.72
C LEU A 103 -4.18 -1.19 20.56
N GLY A 104 -3.51 -2.00 19.73
CA GLY A 104 -4.16 -2.73 18.63
C GLY A 104 -5.35 -3.56 19.11
N SER A 105 -5.21 -4.29 20.23
CA SER A 105 -6.29 -5.10 20.81
C SER A 105 -7.36 -4.30 21.57
N SER A 106 -7.09 -3.05 21.94
CA SER A 106 -8.01 -2.24 22.75
C SER A 106 -8.89 -1.29 21.92
N LEU A 107 -8.66 -1.22 20.59
CA LEU A 107 -9.34 -0.30 19.70
C LEU A 107 -10.86 -0.49 19.65
N ASP A 108 -11.34 -1.73 19.71
CA ASP A 108 -12.78 -2.03 19.69
C ASP A 108 -13.51 -1.39 20.88
N THR A 109 -12.85 -1.34 22.04
CA THR A 109 -13.39 -0.75 23.28
C THR A 109 -13.21 0.76 23.35
N LEU A 110 -12.36 1.35 22.50
CA LEU A 110 -12.15 2.81 22.45
C LEU A 110 -13.43 3.53 22.01
N ALA A 111 -14.25 2.88 21.20
CA ALA A 111 -15.54 3.40 20.75
C ALA A 111 -16.49 3.75 21.91
N GLU A 112 -16.36 3.07 23.05
CA GLU A 112 -17.22 3.30 24.23
C GLU A 112 -16.93 4.64 24.90
N VAL A 113 -15.68 5.10 24.86
CA VAL A 113 -15.24 6.38 25.44
C VAL A 113 -15.08 7.47 24.38
N THR A 114 -14.97 7.08 23.10
CA THR A 114 -14.81 7.98 21.95
C THR A 114 -15.71 7.56 20.77
N PRO A 115 -17.05 7.72 20.88
CA PRO A 115 -17.97 7.18 19.87
C PRO A 115 -17.78 7.77 18.48
N GLY A 116 -17.34 9.04 18.39
CA GLY A 116 -17.10 9.71 17.11
C GLY A 116 -15.95 9.12 16.28
N LEU A 117 -15.17 8.20 16.85
CA LEU A 117 -14.07 7.49 16.18
C LEU A 117 -14.56 6.37 15.24
N LEU A 118 -15.82 5.97 15.42
CA LEU A 118 -16.57 5.10 14.50
C LEU A 118 -16.98 5.82 13.22
N ASN A 119 -17.05 7.16 13.24
CA ASN A 119 -17.35 7.91 12.04
C ASN A 119 -16.13 7.88 11.12
N GLU A 120 -16.39 7.84 9.80
CA GLU A 120 -15.35 8.03 8.80
C GLU A 120 -14.53 9.28 9.15
N LEU A 121 -13.20 9.14 9.22
CA LEU A 121 -12.32 10.28 9.46
C LEU A 121 -12.68 11.39 8.46
N PRO A 122 -12.86 12.65 8.91
CA PRO A 122 -13.17 13.77 8.04
C PRO A 122 -12.27 13.75 6.80
N ALA A 123 -12.84 13.94 5.61
CA ALA A 123 -12.08 13.91 4.35
C ALA A 123 -10.84 14.82 4.38
N THR A 124 -10.92 15.93 5.13
CA THR A 124 -9.83 16.87 5.39
C THR A 124 -8.60 16.28 6.09
N LEU A 125 -8.75 15.20 6.85
CA LEU A 125 -7.65 14.50 7.53
C LEU A 125 -7.07 13.33 6.72
N ARG A 126 -7.67 13.01 5.56
CA ARG A 126 -7.15 12.01 4.62
C ARG A 126 -6.19 12.62 3.60
N VAL A 127 -6.22 13.94 3.45
CA VAL A 127 -5.32 14.70 2.58
C VAL A 127 -3.95 14.77 3.25
N ARG A 128 -2.92 14.32 2.51
CA ARG A 128 -1.53 14.34 2.94
C ARG A 128 -0.72 15.08 1.89
N ARG A 129 0.38 15.69 2.32
CA ARG A 129 1.44 16.06 1.41
C ARG A 129 2.10 14.79 0.91
N LEU A 130 2.10 14.60 -0.40
CA LEU A 130 2.69 13.47 -1.10
C LEU A 130 3.80 13.97 -2.01
N VAL A 131 4.87 13.19 -2.08
CA VAL A 131 5.92 13.32 -3.08
C VAL A 131 5.74 12.18 -4.07
N CYS A 132 5.76 12.46 -5.37
CA CYS A 132 5.72 11.45 -6.41
C CYS A 132 7.00 11.53 -7.23
N ALA A 133 7.81 10.48 -7.20
CA ALA A 133 8.94 10.30 -8.09
C ALA A 133 8.43 9.62 -9.38
N VAL A 134 8.73 10.22 -10.53
CA VAL A 134 8.30 9.71 -11.83
C VAL A 134 9.51 9.24 -12.61
N TYR A 135 9.50 7.97 -12.97
CA TYR A 135 10.56 7.31 -13.74
C TYR A 135 10.05 7.03 -15.14
N GLU A 136 10.81 7.45 -16.16
CA GLU A 136 10.46 7.16 -17.55
C GLU A 136 11.37 6.06 -18.09
N VAL A 137 10.78 4.87 -18.20
CA VAL A 137 11.44 3.64 -18.65
C VAL A 137 11.33 3.57 -20.18
N PHE A 138 12.08 4.45 -20.88
CA PHE A 138 12.01 4.60 -22.34
C PHE A 138 12.17 3.28 -23.10
N HIS A 139 12.98 2.37 -22.58
CA HIS A 139 13.25 1.08 -23.19
C HIS A 139 12.06 0.11 -23.10
N ALA A 140 11.19 0.29 -22.11
CA ALA A 140 9.95 -0.47 -21.92
C ALA A 140 8.71 0.26 -22.48
N GLY A 141 8.80 1.57 -22.74
CA GLY A 141 7.66 2.41 -23.15
C GLY A 141 6.71 2.72 -21.98
N GLU A 142 7.24 2.69 -20.76
CA GLU A 142 6.47 2.74 -19.52
C GLU A 142 6.93 3.88 -18.60
N THR A 143 6.00 4.42 -17.84
CA THR A 143 6.24 5.42 -16.81
C THR A 143 5.84 4.84 -15.46
N ILE A 144 6.69 5.00 -14.45
CA ILE A 144 6.43 4.56 -13.08
C ILE A 144 6.20 5.78 -12.20
N TYR A 145 5.05 5.84 -11.53
CA TYR A 145 4.69 6.83 -10.54
C TYR A 145 4.86 6.22 -9.14
N SER A 146 5.97 6.53 -8.48
CA SER A 146 6.27 6.06 -7.12
C SER A 146 5.92 7.13 -6.11
N PHE A 147 4.92 6.88 -5.26
CA PHE A 147 4.47 7.79 -4.21
C PHE A 147 5.25 7.54 -2.94
N LEU A 148 5.80 8.60 -2.37
CA LEU A 148 6.70 8.59 -1.24
C LEU A 148 6.14 9.44 -0.10
N ALA A 149 6.31 8.95 1.13
CA ALA A 149 6.28 9.77 2.33
C ALA A 149 7.70 10.32 2.51
N ALA A 150 7.94 11.51 1.94
CA ALA A 150 9.26 12.13 1.94
C ALA A 150 9.18 13.63 2.24
N ASP A 151 10.24 14.15 2.85
CA ASP A 151 10.47 15.57 3.10
C ASP A 151 11.74 16.10 2.42
N GLU A 152 12.11 17.35 2.74
CA GLU A 152 13.24 18.07 2.14
C GLU A 152 14.61 17.54 2.61
N THR A 153 14.64 16.79 3.70
CA THR A 153 15.85 16.21 4.28
C THR A 153 16.05 14.73 3.93
N ASP A 154 15.03 14.12 3.33
CA ASP A 154 15.06 12.72 2.94
C ASP A 154 15.98 12.41 1.75
N SER A 155 16.43 11.16 1.71
CA SER A 155 17.25 10.56 0.66
C SER A 155 16.55 9.34 0.07
N TRP A 156 17.09 8.76 -1.00
CA TRP A 156 16.54 7.50 -1.57
C TRP A 156 16.50 6.35 -0.55
N ARG A 157 17.30 6.42 0.53
CA ARG A 157 17.36 5.40 1.59
C ARG A 157 16.37 5.64 2.73
N THR A 158 15.95 6.88 2.94
CA THR A 158 15.09 7.28 4.07
C THR A 158 13.67 7.60 3.66
N ALA A 159 13.45 7.91 2.38
CA ALA A 159 12.11 8.11 1.83
C ALA A 159 11.32 6.79 1.85
N ASP A 160 10.22 6.77 2.62
CA ASP A 160 9.35 5.61 2.73
C ASP A 160 8.40 5.54 1.51
N GLY A 161 8.41 4.41 0.80
CA GLY A 161 7.48 4.13 -0.29
C GLY A 161 6.05 3.91 0.21
N LEU A 162 5.09 4.66 -0.33
CA LEU A 162 3.67 4.50 -0.06
C LEU A 162 3.01 3.53 -1.04
N ASP A 163 3.20 3.74 -2.34
CA ASP A 163 2.67 2.88 -3.41
C ASP A 163 3.33 3.21 -4.76
N GLU A 164 3.18 2.33 -5.74
CA GLU A 164 3.77 2.48 -7.07
C GLU A 164 2.80 2.09 -8.19
N PHE A 165 2.70 2.95 -9.21
CA PHE A 165 1.84 2.76 -10.37
C PHE A 165 2.67 2.81 -11.65
N GLN A 166 2.79 1.66 -12.32
CA GLN A 166 3.37 1.55 -13.65
C GLN A 166 2.27 1.79 -14.68
N VAL A 167 2.52 2.59 -15.73
CA VAL A 167 1.54 2.97 -16.79
C VAL A 167 2.23 3.05 -18.16
N GLU A 168 1.48 2.99 -19.27
CA GLU A 168 2.04 3.26 -20.61
C GLU A 168 2.39 4.74 -20.79
N ASN A 169 3.50 5.05 -21.45
CA ASN A 169 3.93 6.44 -21.72
C ASN A 169 2.89 7.28 -22.45
N ARG A 170 2.00 6.65 -23.23
CA ARG A 170 0.92 7.36 -23.94
C ARG A 170 -0.09 8.02 -23.01
N HIS A 171 -0.22 7.53 -21.77
CA HIS A 171 -1.18 8.03 -20.77
C HIS A 171 -0.59 9.10 -19.85
N THR A 172 0.74 9.28 -19.86
CA THR A 172 1.47 10.20 -18.98
C THR A 172 0.90 11.62 -19.01
N SER A 173 0.63 12.16 -20.20
CA SER A 173 0.09 13.54 -20.32
C SER A 173 -1.30 13.71 -19.68
N GLU A 174 -2.15 12.68 -19.76
CA GLU A 174 -3.50 12.72 -19.20
C GLU A 174 -3.47 12.58 -17.67
N ILE A 175 -2.63 11.67 -17.17
CA ILE A 175 -2.39 11.46 -15.74
C ILE A 175 -1.82 12.74 -15.12
N GLU A 176 -0.78 13.32 -15.73
CA GLU A 176 -0.16 14.55 -15.24
C GLU A 176 -1.15 15.71 -15.18
N THR A 177 -2.06 15.82 -16.16
CA THR A 177 -3.11 16.84 -16.15
C THR A 177 -4.05 16.66 -14.95
N GLN A 178 -4.41 15.41 -14.62
CA GLN A 178 -5.26 15.11 -13.47
C GLN A 178 -4.54 15.32 -12.13
N LEU A 179 -3.26 14.93 -12.04
CA LEU A 179 -2.42 15.19 -10.86
C LEU A 179 -2.18 16.70 -10.67
N ALA A 180 -2.01 17.46 -11.75
CA ALA A 180 -1.83 18.91 -11.71
C ALA A 180 -3.08 19.66 -11.23
N ALA A 181 -4.26 19.02 -11.28
CA ALA A 181 -5.48 19.57 -10.72
C ALA A 181 -5.58 19.42 -9.20
N LEU A 182 -4.69 18.65 -8.57
CA LEU A 182 -4.64 18.47 -7.12
C LEU A 182 -4.08 19.71 -6.41
N SER A 183 -4.46 19.88 -5.14
CA SER A 183 -4.04 21.03 -4.35
C SER A 183 -2.52 21.04 -4.14
N SER A 184 -1.92 22.22 -4.08
CA SER A 184 -0.49 22.41 -3.83
C SER A 184 0.44 21.72 -4.85
N TYR A 185 -0.08 21.31 -6.01
CA TYR A 185 0.71 20.67 -7.06
C TYR A 185 1.90 21.56 -7.44
N THR A 186 3.09 21.00 -7.35
CA THR A 186 4.34 21.65 -7.75
C THR A 186 5.19 20.62 -8.47
N LEU A 187 5.55 20.91 -9.71
CA LEU A 187 6.51 20.11 -10.46
C LEU A 187 7.94 20.57 -10.14
N ASN A 188 8.83 19.62 -9.86
CA ASN A 188 10.22 19.83 -9.45
C ASN A 188 10.35 20.92 -8.35
N PRO A 189 9.76 20.69 -7.16
CA PRO A 189 9.81 21.67 -6.07
C PRO A 189 11.25 21.89 -5.57
N ALA A 190 11.67 23.14 -5.44
CA ALA A 190 13.04 23.52 -5.04
C ALA A 190 13.50 22.96 -3.68
N GLY A 191 12.57 22.63 -2.77
CA GLY A 191 12.90 22.01 -1.48
C GLY A 191 13.28 20.52 -1.57
N LEU A 192 13.07 19.85 -2.71
CA LEU A 192 13.36 18.42 -2.89
C LEU A 192 14.57 18.17 -3.81
N ASP A 193 15.41 19.18 -4.04
CA ASP A 193 16.57 19.06 -4.95
C ASP A 193 17.57 18.00 -4.48
N ASP A 194 17.79 17.88 -3.17
CA ASP A 194 18.72 16.91 -2.60
C ASP A 194 18.14 15.49 -2.61
N LEU A 195 16.85 15.32 -2.31
CA LEU A 195 16.13 14.07 -2.53
C LEU A 195 16.18 13.65 -4.01
N LYS A 196 15.99 14.60 -4.93
CA LYS A 196 16.06 14.34 -6.38
C LYS A 196 17.43 13.85 -6.81
N LYS A 197 18.50 14.52 -6.37
CA LYS A 197 19.87 14.08 -6.64
C LYS A 197 20.12 12.69 -6.06
N SER A 198 19.66 12.46 -4.84
CA SER A 198 19.77 11.17 -4.16
C SER A 198 19.07 10.05 -4.93
N LEU A 199 17.84 10.27 -5.39
CA LEU A 199 17.10 9.30 -6.23
C LEU A 199 17.79 9.05 -7.58
N LEU A 200 18.35 10.09 -8.21
CA LEU A 200 19.12 9.97 -9.45
C LEU A 200 20.42 9.16 -9.29
N GLU A 201 21.04 9.19 -8.11
CA GLU A 201 22.21 8.34 -7.80
C GLU A 201 21.84 6.86 -7.74
N SER A 202 20.60 6.55 -7.33
CA SER A 202 20.09 5.17 -7.26
C SER A 202 19.50 4.69 -8.59
N ASP A 203 18.89 5.59 -9.36
CA ASP A 203 18.21 5.25 -10.61
C ASP A 203 18.28 6.40 -11.64
N SER A 204 18.97 6.16 -12.74
CA SER A 204 19.14 7.13 -13.82
C SER A 204 17.87 7.39 -14.65
N GLU A 205 16.84 6.56 -14.51
CA GLU A 205 15.57 6.69 -15.23
C GLU A 205 14.59 7.66 -14.54
N LEU A 206 14.99 8.25 -13.40
CA LEU A 206 14.20 9.31 -12.75
C LEU A 206 14.08 10.52 -13.68
N TRP A 207 12.85 10.83 -14.08
CA TRP A 207 12.54 11.93 -14.97
C TRP A 207 12.23 13.21 -14.19
N GLN A 208 11.32 13.12 -13.22
CA GLN A 208 10.85 14.29 -12.46
C GLN A 208 10.28 13.93 -11.09
N ILE A 209 10.15 14.94 -10.23
CA ILE A 209 9.48 14.82 -8.93
C ILE A 209 8.32 15.81 -8.88
N MET A 210 7.19 15.35 -8.36
CA MET A 210 6.00 16.16 -8.12
C MET A 210 5.71 16.20 -6.62
N ARG A 211 5.15 17.30 -6.14
CA ARG A 211 4.61 17.43 -4.78
C ARG A 211 3.16 17.89 -4.86
N MET A 212 2.28 17.28 -4.09
CA MET A 212 0.85 17.63 -4.06
C MET A 212 0.22 17.29 -2.71
N ASP A 213 -0.91 17.91 -2.39
CA ASP A 213 -1.74 17.55 -1.26
C ASP A 213 -2.93 16.72 -1.76
N ALA A 214 -2.97 15.43 -1.41
CA ALA A 214 -4.01 14.51 -1.85
C ALA A 214 -4.27 13.39 -0.84
N SER A 215 -5.46 12.80 -0.89
CA SER A 215 -5.73 11.52 -0.24
C SER A 215 -5.29 10.36 -1.12
N TYR A 216 -4.97 9.23 -0.50
CA TYR A 216 -4.61 8.02 -1.24
C TYR A 216 -5.71 7.57 -2.22
N GLN A 217 -6.99 7.71 -1.83
CA GLN A 217 -8.11 7.39 -2.72
C GLN A 217 -8.11 8.25 -4.00
N GLN A 218 -7.81 9.55 -3.89
CA GLN A 218 -7.72 10.43 -5.07
C GLN A 218 -6.57 10.02 -6.00
N ILE A 219 -5.43 9.64 -5.44
CA ILE A 219 -4.29 9.14 -6.23
C ILE A 219 -4.65 7.84 -6.94
N HIS A 220 -5.26 6.90 -6.20
CA HIS A 220 -5.72 5.64 -6.75
C HIS A 220 -6.76 5.85 -7.85
N ASP A 221 -7.75 6.73 -7.67
CA ASP A 221 -8.78 6.99 -8.68
C ASP A 221 -8.21 7.60 -9.97
N ILE A 222 -7.14 8.40 -9.86
CA ILE A 222 -6.44 8.97 -11.02
C ILE A 222 -5.63 7.91 -11.76
N LEU A 223 -4.93 7.03 -11.04
CA LEU A 223 -3.93 6.13 -11.64
C LEU A 223 -4.46 4.73 -11.97
N ALA A 224 -5.41 4.21 -11.19
CA ALA A 224 -5.97 2.88 -11.40
C ALA A 224 -6.55 2.64 -12.81
N PRO A 225 -7.16 3.63 -13.50
CA PRO A 225 -7.63 3.45 -14.88
C PRO A 225 -6.50 3.19 -15.89
N TYR A 226 -5.28 3.65 -15.61
CA TYR A 226 -4.13 3.60 -16.51
C TYR A 226 -3.04 2.62 -16.05
N GLN A 227 -3.17 2.06 -14.85
CA GLN A 227 -2.20 1.12 -14.28
C GLN A 227 -2.03 -0.08 -15.21
N HIS A 228 -0.78 -0.35 -15.57
CA HIS A 228 -0.33 -1.36 -16.50
C HIS A 228 -0.42 -2.76 -15.89
N LYS A 229 -1.66 -3.17 -15.67
CA LYS A 229 -2.14 -4.51 -15.45
C LYS A 229 -3.58 -4.43 -15.94
N LEU A 230 -3.79 -4.79 -17.22
CA LEU A 230 -5.08 -4.69 -17.93
C LEU A 230 -6.23 -4.97 -16.95
N PRO A 231 -7.34 -4.21 -16.97
CA PRO A 231 -8.40 -4.33 -15.98
C PRO A 231 -8.70 -5.81 -15.71
N LEU A 232 -8.78 -6.25 -14.45
CA LEU A 232 -9.01 -7.66 -14.12
C LEU A 232 -10.21 -8.24 -14.91
N LEU A 233 -10.30 -9.57 -15.03
CA LEU A 233 -11.57 -10.14 -15.54
C LEU A 233 -12.74 -9.57 -14.73
N PRO A 234 -13.84 -9.10 -15.36
CA PRO A 234 -14.98 -8.59 -14.63
C PRO A 234 -15.41 -9.57 -13.53
N GLY A 235 -15.40 -9.11 -12.28
CA GLY A 235 -15.72 -9.93 -11.11
C GLY A 235 -14.53 -10.59 -10.39
N LEU A 236 -13.27 -10.26 -10.74
CA LEU A 236 -12.08 -10.64 -9.96
C LEU A 236 -11.54 -9.48 -9.11
N HIS A 237 -11.10 -9.79 -7.89
CA HIS A 237 -10.30 -8.94 -7.02
C HIS A 237 -8.89 -9.53 -6.84
N ARG A 238 -7.88 -8.69 -6.58
CA ARG A 238 -6.48 -9.14 -6.39
C ARG A 238 -6.28 -9.98 -5.12
N GLU A 239 -7.25 -9.96 -4.22
CA GLU A 239 -7.28 -10.68 -2.94
C GLU A 239 -8.21 -11.89 -2.95
N ASP A 240 -8.81 -12.21 -4.10
CA ASP A 240 -9.75 -13.35 -4.20
C ASP A 240 -9.06 -14.68 -3.89
N GLU A 241 -9.76 -15.53 -3.14
CA GLU A 241 -9.30 -16.88 -2.83
C GLU A 241 -9.24 -17.76 -4.09
N GLU A 242 -8.37 -18.79 -4.06
CA GLU A 242 -8.12 -19.72 -5.18
C GLU A 242 -9.42 -20.27 -5.80
N GLY A 243 -10.43 -20.55 -4.98
CA GLY A 243 -11.74 -21.01 -5.45
C GLY A 243 -12.50 -20.00 -6.32
N ASN A 244 -12.51 -18.72 -5.92
CA ASN A 244 -13.15 -17.63 -6.66
C ASN A 244 -12.38 -17.32 -7.95
N VAL A 245 -11.04 -17.33 -7.89
CA VAL A 245 -10.19 -17.14 -9.06
C VAL A 245 -10.47 -18.22 -10.11
N VAL A 246 -10.50 -19.49 -9.72
CA VAL A 246 -10.79 -20.61 -10.63
C VAL A 246 -12.21 -20.52 -11.20
N ALA A 247 -13.20 -20.16 -10.38
CA ALA A 247 -14.59 -20.04 -10.80
C ALA A 247 -14.79 -18.92 -11.84
N THR A 248 -14.24 -17.73 -11.58
CA THR A 248 -14.40 -16.57 -12.47
C THR A 248 -13.63 -16.74 -13.78
N ILE A 249 -12.43 -17.33 -13.75
CA ILE A 249 -11.68 -17.66 -14.98
C ILE A 249 -12.42 -18.73 -15.79
N ALA A 250 -12.89 -19.81 -15.16
CA ALA A 250 -13.65 -20.84 -15.85
C ALA A 250 -14.94 -20.28 -16.48
N GLN A 251 -15.66 -19.42 -15.77
CA GLN A 251 -16.86 -18.77 -16.27
C GLN A 251 -16.57 -17.82 -17.44
N ALA A 252 -15.49 -17.04 -17.38
CA ALA A 252 -15.08 -16.16 -18.47
C ALA A 252 -14.70 -16.94 -19.74
N LEU A 253 -14.02 -18.09 -19.57
CA LEU A 253 -13.66 -19.00 -20.65
C LEU A 253 -14.89 -19.68 -21.28
N ILE A 254 -15.90 -20.03 -20.47
CA ILE A 254 -17.14 -20.67 -20.93
C ILE A 254 -18.08 -19.67 -21.62
N ALA A 255 -18.21 -18.46 -21.08
CA ALA A 255 -19.11 -17.44 -21.60
C ALA A 255 -18.63 -16.82 -22.92
N GLY A 256 -17.39 -17.10 -23.35
CA GLY A 256 -16.79 -16.48 -24.53
C GLY A 256 -16.66 -14.96 -24.42
N ALA A 257 -16.85 -14.40 -23.22
CA ALA A 257 -16.87 -12.97 -22.94
C ALA A 257 -15.46 -12.35 -22.84
N SER A 258 -14.42 -13.14 -23.12
CA SER A 258 -13.07 -12.65 -23.38
C SER A 258 -12.79 -12.79 -24.88
N PRO A 259 -12.40 -11.73 -25.60
CA PRO A 259 -11.94 -11.89 -26.96
C PRO A 259 -10.66 -12.72 -26.87
N VAL A 260 -10.73 -13.92 -27.45
CA VAL A 260 -9.64 -14.87 -27.67
C VAL A 260 -9.44 -15.95 -26.60
N VAL A 261 -10.29 -16.97 -26.69
CA VAL A 261 -9.82 -18.35 -26.78
C VAL A 261 -10.50 -18.96 -28.01
N GLY A 262 -9.73 -19.59 -28.89
CA GLY A 262 -10.32 -20.27 -30.06
C GLY A 262 -11.34 -21.31 -29.60
N PRO A 263 -12.41 -21.58 -30.38
CA PRO A 263 -13.46 -22.49 -29.96
C PRO A 263 -12.84 -23.88 -29.74
N ARG A 264 -12.63 -24.26 -28.49
CA ARG A 264 -12.60 -25.68 -28.15
C ARG A 264 -14.04 -26.08 -27.91
N SER A 265 -14.49 -27.03 -28.73
CA SER A 265 -15.74 -27.79 -28.62
C SER A 265 -16.24 -27.82 -27.18
N PRO A 266 -17.50 -27.48 -26.87
CA PRO A 266 -18.01 -27.17 -25.52
C PRO A 266 -17.40 -28.06 -24.45
N VAL A 267 -16.25 -27.62 -23.91
CA VAL A 267 -15.46 -28.43 -23.00
C VAL A 267 -16.12 -28.27 -21.65
N HIS A 268 -16.52 -29.39 -21.05
CA HIS A 268 -17.12 -29.47 -19.73
C HIS A 268 -16.40 -28.55 -18.73
N ILE A 269 -17.14 -27.72 -18.01
CA ILE A 269 -16.63 -26.85 -16.92
C ILE A 269 -15.69 -27.59 -15.97
N THR A 270 -15.95 -28.89 -15.77
CA THR A 270 -15.13 -29.82 -14.98
C THR A 270 -13.71 -29.97 -15.52
N SER A 271 -13.53 -30.02 -16.85
CA SER A 271 -12.21 -30.16 -17.49
C SER A 271 -11.42 -28.85 -17.46
N VAL A 272 -12.08 -27.69 -17.64
CA VAL A 272 -11.44 -26.37 -17.50
C VAL A 272 -11.01 -26.13 -16.05
N ARG A 273 -11.90 -26.42 -15.09
CA ARG A 273 -11.61 -26.34 -13.67
C ARG A 273 -10.46 -27.27 -13.27
N ALA A 274 -10.47 -28.51 -13.73
CA ALA A 274 -9.41 -29.48 -13.43
C ALA A 274 -8.04 -29.03 -13.97
N ALA A 275 -8.00 -28.48 -15.19
CA ALA A 275 -6.77 -27.96 -15.78
C ALA A 275 -6.25 -26.72 -15.03
N LEU A 276 -7.12 -25.78 -14.64
CA LEU A 276 -6.73 -24.65 -13.79
C LEU A 276 -6.18 -25.12 -12.44
N LEU A 277 -6.88 -26.04 -11.76
CA LEU A 277 -6.40 -26.61 -10.50
C LEU A 277 -5.05 -27.32 -10.66
N ALA A 278 -4.80 -27.97 -11.80
CA ALA A 278 -3.51 -28.59 -12.09
C ALA A 278 -2.39 -27.56 -12.26
N VAL A 279 -2.66 -26.38 -12.82
CA VAL A 279 -1.71 -25.26 -12.85
C VAL A 279 -1.43 -24.77 -11.43
N PHE A 280 -2.46 -24.53 -10.62
CA PHE A 280 -2.33 -24.08 -9.23
C PHE A 280 -1.62 -25.09 -8.31
N ALA A 281 -1.74 -26.39 -8.59
CA ALA A 281 -1.05 -27.45 -7.85
C ALA A 281 0.46 -27.48 -8.10
N GLN A 282 0.91 -26.99 -9.27
CA GLN A 282 2.33 -26.90 -9.62
C GLN A 282 3.00 -25.67 -9.00
N VAL A 283 2.22 -24.72 -8.48
CA VAL A 283 2.73 -23.49 -7.87
C VAL A 283 3.25 -23.79 -6.45
N PRO A 284 4.54 -23.52 -6.17
CA PRO A 284 5.10 -23.64 -4.84
C PRO A 284 4.31 -22.84 -3.80
N SER A 285 4.08 -23.40 -2.61
CA SER A 285 3.31 -22.76 -1.54
C SER A 285 3.84 -21.38 -1.14
N ARG A 286 5.17 -21.15 -1.27
CA ARG A 286 5.80 -19.85 -1.01
C ARG A 286 5.34 -18.71 -1.92
N LEU A 287 4.72 -19.04 -3.05
CA LEU A 287 4.19 -18.07 -4.02
C LEU A 287 2.69 -17.84 -3.85
N LYS A 288 2.03 -18.54 -2.90
CA LYS A 288 0.61 -18.34 -2.59
C LYS A 288 0.46 -17.36 -1.41
N PRO A 289 -0.55 -16.46 -1.41
CA PRO A 289 -1.61 -16.30 -2.42
C PRO A 289 -1.10 -15.64 -3.71
N LEU A 290 -1.69 -16.04 -4.85
CA LEU A 290 -1.31 -15.52 -6.16
C LEU A 290 -2.04 -14.21 -6.45
N ARG A 291 -1.31 -13.22 -6.96
CA ARG A 291 -1.92 -12.00 -7.51
C ARG A 291 -2.42 -12.29 -8.93
N VAL A 292 -3.68 -12.02 -9.24
CA VAL A 292 -4.25 -12.29 -10.58
C VAL A 292 -4.14 -11.07 -11.47
N ASP A 293 -3.84 -11.28 -12.75
CA ASP A 293 -3.60 -10.20 -13.68
C ASP A 293 -3.81 -10.55 -15.17
N ARG A 294 -4.10 -9.52 -15.97
CA ARG A 294 -4.12 -9.42 -17.43
C ARG A 294 -2.72 -9.60 -18.06
N CYS A 295 -2.56 -10.25 -19.21
CA CYS A 295 -1.40 -10.01 -20.07
C CYS A 295 -1.72 -10.11 -21.57
N THR A 296 -1.00 -9.37 -22.40
CA THR A 296 -1.11 -9.44 -23.86
C THR A 296 -0.47 -10.73 -24.41
N PRO A 297 -0.71 -11.09 -25.69
CA PRO A 297 -0.10 -12.28 -26.30
C PRO A 297 1.41 -12.14 -26.50
N GLN A 298 1.91 -10.91 -26.60
CA GLN A 298 3.34 -10.63 -26.72
C GLN A 298 4.04 -10.85 -25.37
N GLU A 299 3.49 -10.31 -24.28
CA GLU A 299 3.98 -10.51 -22.91
C GLU A 299 3.89 -11.99 -22.49
N TYR A 300 2.77 -12.64 -22.81
CA TYR A 300 2.61 -14.07 -22.52
C TYR A 300 3.73 -14.89 -23.19
N ARG A 301 4.09 -14.58 -24.44
CA ARG A 301 5.16 -15.30 -25.15
C ARG A 301 6.56 -14.98 -24.60
N SER A 302 6.82 -13.74 -24.20
CA SER A 302 8.13 -13.37 -23.63
C SER A 302 8.35 -14.01 -22.25
N LEU A 303 7.29 -14.14 -21.44
CA LEU A 303 7.35 -14.68 -20.08
C LEU A 303 7.24 -16.20 -19.98
N ALA A 304 6.76 -16.88 -21.03
CA ALA A 304 6.53 -18.33 -21.02
C ALA A 304 7.78 -19.16 -20.66
N ARG A 305 8.99 -18.67 -20.97
CA ARG A 305 10.25 -19.38 -20.67
C ARG A 305 10.64 -19.37 -19.19
N ASN A 306 10.13 -18.40 -18.42
CA ASN A 306 10.52 -18.15 -17.04
C ASN A 306 9.35 -18.31 -16.06
N CYS A 307 8.22 -18.86 -16.53
CA CYS A 307 7.07 -19.11 -15.69
C CYS A 307 7.24 -20.39 -14.84
N VAL A 308 6.58 -20.41 -13.69
CA VAL A 308 6.59 -21.53 -12.73
C VAL A 308 5.62 -22.62 -13.15
N ALA A 309 4.47 -22.22 -13.68
CA ALA A 309 3.44 -23.11 -14.20
C ALA A 309 2.68 -22.38 -15.31
N PHE A 310 2.24 -23.09 -16.34
CA PHE A 310 1.41 -22.51 -17.38
C PHE A 310 0.56 -23.55 -18.08
N ASP A 311 -0.53 -23.08 -18.70
CA ASP A 311 -1.32 -23.83 -19.67
C ASP A 311 -1.56 -22.91 -20.87
N ASP A 312 -0.80 -23.13 -21.94
CA ASP A 312 -0.89 -22.31 -23.16
C ASP A 312 -2.22 -22.46 -23.88
N ALA A 313 -2.91 -23.59 -23.70
CA ALA A 313 -4.20 -23.82 -24.31
C ALA A 313 -5.32 -23.04 -23.61
N LEU A 314 -5.21 -22.87 -22.30
CA LEU A 314 -6.06 -21.99 -21.49
C LEU A 314 -5.59 -20.54 -21.51
N GLY A 315 -4.36 -20.28 -21.95
CA GLY A 315 -3.75 -18.95 -21.94
C GLY A 315 -3.50 -18.45 -20.51
N VAL A 316 -3.11 -19.31 -19.59
CA VAL A 316 -2.80 -18.91 -18.20
C VAL A 316 -1.37 -19.26 -17.84
N MET A 317 -0.70 -18.41 -17.08
CA MET A 317 0.64 -18.69 -16.56
C MET A 317 0.87 -18.08 -15.19
N VAL A 318 1.75 -18.67 -14.39
CA VAL A 318 2.15 -18.18 -13.08
C VAL A 318 3.62 -17.80 -13.13
N THR A 319 3.92 -16.55 -12.81
CA THR A 319 5.30 -16.05 -12.75
C THR A 319 6.03 -16.57 -11.51
N ASP A 320 7.35 -16.51 -11.53
CA ASP A 320 8.24 -16.77 -10.39
C ASP A 320 8.05 -15.79 -9.22
N ARG A 321 7.37 -14.67 -9.47
CA ARG A 321 6.95 -13.66 -8.49
C ARG A 321 5.56 -13.91 -7.88
N GLY A 322 4.90 -15.02 -8.22
CA GLY A 322 3.58 -15.34 -7.67
C GLY A 322 2.43 -14.53 -8.29
N VAL A 323 2.52 -14.21 -9.59
CA VAL A 323 1.44 -13.56 -10.35
C VAL A 323 0.83 -14.55 -11.34
N LEU A 324 -0.49 -14.78 -11.26
CA LEU A 324 -1.25 -15.52 -12.27
C LEU A 324 -1.66 -14.56 -13.40
N LEU A 325 -1.01 -14.69 -14.56
CA LEU A 325 -1.33 -13.95 -15.77
C LEU A 325 -2.33 -14.71 -16.64
N ILE A 326 -3.30 -13.98 -17.20
CA ILE A 326 -4.31 -14.49 -18.12
C ILE A 326 -4.12 -13.79 -19.47
N ARG A 327 -3.81 -14.54 -20.52
CA ARG A 327 -3.63 -14.00 -21.86
C ARG A 327 -4.94 -13.45 -22.40
N THR A 328 -4.97 -12.16 -22.71
CA THR A 328 -6.02 -11.51 -23.50
C THR A 328 -5.55 -11.35 -24.93
N GLY A 329 -6.33 -11.78 -25.92
CA GLY A 329 -5.94 -11.65 -27.33
C GLY A 329 -5.17 -12.85 -27.91
N ARG A 330 -4.95 -12.85 -29.22
CA ARG A 330 -4.25 -13.89 -30.01
C ARG A 330 -2.90 -13.36 -30.47
#